data_AF-A0A9D7RX50-F1
#
_entry.id   AF-A0A9D7RX50-F1
#
_cell.length_a   1.000
_cell.length_b   1.000
_cell.length_c   1.000
_cell.angle_alpha   90.00
_cell.angle_beta   90.00
_cell.angle_gamma   90.00
#
_symmetry.space_group_name_H-M   'P 1'
#
loop_
_entity.id
_entity.type
_entity.pdbx_description
1 polymer ?
#
loop_
_entity_poly.entity_id
_entity_poly.type
_entity_poly.pdbx_seq_one_letter_code
_entity_poly.pdbx_strand_id
1 'polypeptide(L)' 'MSPGPLQILIIILLVFVLFGANRVPGIMENLAKGINSFKKGLKEGDPDKPQIGHDKPVSQNQKDLAKARDEE' A
#
# COMPACT_ATOMS: atom_id res chain seq x y z
N MET A 1 -32.25 2.82 10.86
CA MET A 1 -31.37 1.79 11.46
C MET A 1 -30.18 1.61 10.54
N SER A 2 -29.04 2.23 10.87
CA SER A 2 -27.84 2.12 10.06
C SER A 2 -27.12 0.83 10.42
N PRO A 3 -26.63 0.04 9.45
CA PRO A 3 -25.83 -1.13 9.76
C PRO A 3 -24.60 -0.71 10.55
N GLY A 4 -24.42 -1.32 11.71
CA GLY A 4 -23.31 -0.99 12.60
C GLY A 4 -21.97 -1.46 12.02
N PRO A 5 -20.84 -0.96 12.55
CA PRO A 5 -19.50 -1.38 12.12
C PRO A 5 -19.30 -2.92 12.13
N LEU A 6 -19.91 -3.61 13.10
CA LEU A 6 -19.88 -5.08 13.19
C LEU A 6 -20.55 -5.76 11.99
N GLN A 7 -21.64 -5.20 11.46
CA GLN A 7 -22.38 -5.75 10.33
C GLN A 7 -21.57 -5.63 9.03
N ILE A 8 -20.91 -4.49 8.86
CA ILE A 8 -20.01 -4.24 7.72
C ILE A 8 -18.81 -5.19 7.75
N LEU A 9 -18.25 -5.47 8.94
CA LEU A 9 -17.16 -6.43 9.11
C LEU A 9 -17.57 -7.84 8.65
N ILE A 10 -18.77 -8.31 9.00
CA ILE A 10 -19.30 -9.62 8.61
C ILE A 10 -19.44 -9.70 7.08
N ILE A 11 -19.92 -8.64 6.43
CA ILE A 11 -20.05 -8.59 4.98
C ILE A 11 -18.67 -8.68 4.32
N ILE A 12 -17.69 -7.92 4.81
CA ILE A 12 -16.31 -7.97 4.29
C ILE A 12 -15.74 -9.38 4.43
N LEU A 13 -15.96 -10.05 5.56
CA LEU A 13 -15.49 -11.42 5.76
C LEU A 13 -16.10 -12.39 4.75
N LEU A 14 -17.41 -12.28 4.47
CA LEU A 14 -18.09 -13.11 3.48
C LEU A 14 -17.50 -12.91 2.07
N VAL A 15 -17.28 -11.66 1.68
CA VAL A 15 -16.62 -11.32 0.41
C VAL A 15 -15.19 -11.87 0.40
N PHE A 16 -14.45 -11.78 1.51
CA PHE A 16 -13.09 -12.31 1.62
C PHE A 16 -13.03 -13.83 1.41
N VAL A 17 -14.03 -14.57 1.88
CA VAL A 17 -14.12 -16.03 1.67
C VAL A 17 -14.42 -16.36 0.20
N LEU A 18 -15.30 -15.59 -0.46
CA LEU A 18 -15.65 -15.80 -1.88
C LEU A 18 -14.52 -15.45 -2.84
N PHE A 19 -13.86 -14.31 -2.60
CA PHE A 19 -12.80 -13.80 -3.49
C PHE A 19 -11.40 -14.30 -3.09
N GLY A 20 -11.23 -14.76 -1.85
CA GLY A 20 -9.96 -15.19 -1.29
C GLY A 20 -9.01 -14.04 -0.97
N ALA A 21 -8.12 -14.24 0.01
CA ALA A 21 -7.11 -13.26 0.39
C ALA A 21 -6.11 -12.93 -0.74
N ASN A 22 -6.03 -13.76 -1.78
CA ASN A 22 -5.02 -13.65 -2.84
C ASN A 22 -5.33 -12.55 -3.87
N ARG A 23 -6.58 -12.07 -3.97
CA ARG A 23 -7.00 -11.03 -4.92
C ARG A 23 -6.89 -9.62 -4.36
N VAL A 24 -7.02 -9.46 -3.05
CA VAL A 24 -7.08 -8.14 -2.37
C VAL A 24 -5.76 -7.34 -2.46
N PRO A 25 -4.56 -7.92 -2.27
CA PRO A 25 -3.31 -7.15 -2.28
C PRO A 25 -3.05 -6.44 -3.61
N GLY A 26 -3.24 -7.14 -4.75
CA GLY A 26 -3.00 -6.56 -6.07
C GLY A 26 -4.00 -5.46 -6.43
N ILE A 27 -5.28 -5.59 -6.02
CA ILE A 27 -6.29 -4.55 -6.26
C ILE A 27 -5.99 -3.33 -5.39
N MET A 28 -5.65 -3.55 -4.11
CA MET A 28 -5.35 -2.48 -3.16
C MET A 28 -4.08 -1.72 -3.52
N GLU A 29 -3.05 -2.39 -4.07
CA GLU A 29 -1.83 -1.74 -4.56
C GLU A 29 -2.12 -0.79 -5.74
N ASN A 30 -2.91 -1.25 -6.72
CA ASN A 30 -3.32 -0.40 -7.85
C ASN A 30 -4.21 0.77 -7.40
N LEU A 31 -5.13 0.52 -6.46
CA LEU A 31 -5.98 1.55 -5.89
C LEU A 31 -5.18 2.58 -5.08
N ALA A 32 -4.22 2.12 -4.26
CA ALA A 32 -3.35 2.97 -3.46
C ALA A 32 -2.46 3.87 -4.33
N LYS A 33 -1.88 3.31 -5.41
CA LYS A 33 -1.11 4.10 -6.39
C LYS A 33 -2.00 5.17 -7.04
N GLY A 34 -3.23 4.82 -7.45
CA GLY A 34 -4.19 5.76 -8.03
C GLY A 34 -4.59 6.89 -7.06
N ILE A 35 -4.93 6.54 -5.81
CA ILE A 35 -5.28 7.52 -4.77
C ILE A 35 -4.08 8.40 -4.42
N ASN A 36 -2.87 7.86 -4.36
CA ASN A 36 -1.66 8.63 -4.05
C ASN A 36 -1.34 9.64 -5.16
N SER A 37 -1.41 9.21 -6.43
CA SER A 37 -1.25 10.11 -7.59
C SER A 37 -2.35 11.17 -7.65
N PHE A 38 -3.60 10.81 -7.34
CA PHE A 38 -4.71 11.75 -7.25
C PHE A 38 -4.47 12.79 -6.15
N LYS A 39 -4.04 12.36 -4.96
CA LYS A 39 -3.72 13.24 -3.84
C LYS A 39 -2.50 14.12 -4.12
N LYS A 40 -1.51 13.60 -4.85
CA LYS A 40 -0.32 14.35 -5.28
C LYS A 40 -0.68 15.43 -6.30
N GLY A 41 -1.49 15.10 -7.31
CA GLY A 41 -1.97 16.08 -8.31
C GLY A 41 -2.85 17.17 -7.69
N LEU A 42 -3.68 16.83 -6.69
CA LEU A 42 -4.43 17.84 -5.93
C LEU A 42 -3.54 18.75 -5.06
N LYS A 43 -2.39 18.25 -4.59
CA LYS A 43 -1.43 19.01 -3.80
C LYS A 43 -0.48 19.86 -4.64
N GLU A 44 -0.15 19.47 -5.86
CA GLU A 44 0.66 20.29 -6.78
C GLU A 44 -0.04 21.61 -7.17
N GLY A 45 -1.37 21.70 -7.00
CA GLY A 45 -2.11 22.96 -7.09
C GLY A 45 -2.05 23.84 -5.83
N ASP A 46 -1.45 23.37 -4.74
CA ASP A 46 -1.39 24.03 -3.43
C ASP A 46 0.10 24.06 -2.95
N PRO A 47 0.87 25.10 -3.31
CA PRO A 47 2.35 25.12 -3.21
C PRO A 47 2.93 25.04 -1.78
N ASP A 48 2.09 25.00 -0.75
CA ASP A 48 2.50 25.14 0.66
C ASP A 48 2.42 23.84 1.50
N LYS A 49 2.10 22.67 0.92
CA LYS A 49 1.98 21.42 1.71
C LYS A 49 3.17 20.47 1.60
N PRO A 50 3.79 20.08 2.74
CA PRO A 50 4.81 19.04 2.79
C PRO A 50 4.34 17.72 2.15
N GLN A 51 5.25 17.10 1.40
CA GLN A 51 5.08 15.80 0.77
C GLN A 51 5.05 14.71 1.86
N ILE A 52 3.88 14.16 2.15
CA ILE A 52 3.74 12.98 3.00
C ILE A 52 3.59 11.79 2.06
N GLY A 53 4.71 11.17 1.71
CA GLY A 53 4.76 10.00 0.85
C GLY A 53 6.12 9.33 0.98
N HIS A 54 6.21 8.38 1.90
CA HIS A 54 7.37 7.52 2.08
C HIS A 54 7.56 6.63 0.85
N ASP A 55 8.38 7.11 -0.09
CA ASP A 55 9.07 6.26 -1.05
C ASP A 55 10.21 5.56 -0.31
N LYS A 56 9.89 4.52 0.47
CA LYS A 56 10.90 3.52 0.86
C LYS A 56 10.54 2.23 0.16
N PRO A 57 11.29 1.80 -0.88
CA PRO A 57 11.29 0.42 -1.27
C PRO A 57 11.85 -0.40 -0.10
N VAL A 58 10.97 -1.08 0.64
CA VAL A 58 11.39 -2.25 1.42
C VAL A 58 11.87 -3.28 0.41
N SER A 59 13.12 -3.73 0.58
CA SER A 59 13.76 -4.86 -0.09
C SER A 59 14.40 -4.59 -1.46
N GLN A 60 15.70 -4.22 -1.49
CA GLN A 60 16.67 -4.93 -2.35
C GLN A 60 18.19 -4.68 -2.12
N ASN A 61 18.69 -3.96 -1.11
CA ASN A 61 20.14 -3.66 -1.02
C ASN A 61 20.95 -4.40 0.06
N GLN A 62 20.51 -5.59 0.52
CA GLN A 62 21.20 -6.31 1.60
C GLN A 62 21.93 -7.59 1.17
N LYS A 63 22.05 -7.89 -0.13
CA LYS A 63 22.68 -9.14 -0.61
C LYS A 63 24.08 -8.96 -1.20
N ASP A 64 24.49 -7.74 -1.52
CA ASP A 64 25.78 -7.48 -2.18
C ASP A 64 26.95 -7.24 -1.21
N LEU A 65 26.70 -7.03 0.09
CA LEU A 65 27.78 -6.75 1.06
C LEU A 65 28.45 -7.98 1.68
N ALA A 66 27.94 -9.19 1.45
CA ALA A 66 28.48 -10.41 2.07
C ALA A 66 29.59 -11.09 1.25
N LYS A 67 29.91 -10.61 0.04
CA LYS A 67 30.85 -11.28 -0.88
C LYS A 67 32.22 -10.62 -0.99
N ALA A 68 32.49 -9.56 -0.20
CA ALA A 68 33.74 -8.80 -0.26
C ALA A 68 34.69 -9.09 0.93
N ARG A 69 34.49 -10.20 1.66
CA ARG A 69 35.32 -10.54 2.84
C ARG A 69 36.13 -11.84 2.69
N ASP A 70 36.16 -12.44 1.51
CA ASP A 70 36.95 -13.65 1.23
C ASP A 70 38.17 -13.38 0.31
N GLU A 71 38.54 -12.11 0.10
CA GLU A 71 39.70 -11.74 -0.75
C GLU A 71 40.72 -10.80 -0.05
N GLU A 72 40.86 -10.88 1.29
CA GLU A 72 42.06 -10.38 1.98
C GLU A 72 42.55 -11.35 3.05
#